data_AF-A0A1I7YUK0-F1
#
_entry.id   AF-A0A1I7YUK0-F1
#
_cell.length_a   1.000
_cell.length_b   1.000
_cell.length_c   1.000
_cell.angle_alpha   90.00
_cell.angle_beta   90.00
_cell.angle_gamma   90.00
#
_symmetry.space_group_name_H-M   'P 1'
#
loop_
_entity.id
_entity.type
_entity.pdbx_description
1 polymer ?
#
loop_
_entity_poly.entity_id
_entity_poly.type
_entity_poly.pdbx_seq_one_letter_code
_entity_poly.pdbx_strand_id
1 'polypeptide(L)'
;MKVHYALALLVTSAVSALNLGDLLVGNFADLSYALAYVVKRSQFETSVVATEKLLNATIEDLLVSPSNTTLQERLISACTLHNPSVALQMLDSNILFLDKYSLTVLALYTSDFGFSEYRTMQMTLTKTAFNLLNAYTYCESVKTKGQLTERDQDKLAKAYEWVRNTVKQALEGARIQRELFWSTALKAATEGFIKDKLGSDAEPTKVVSSVHKFIADKYGDTENHGILGERFGVFMHSRNDKVLQKFASSSDALISIPFGTDSLVNVYRVSRNKVAWTTNYEAFEKNLPDIKAALSNATEECLARFDRIQEVHQKALDAAASVYKFPVFYLVPNVVERDAKWAVDNGKFRVDGDSFVEKVAVEMCADKSTLSVYYHVFVGL
;
A
#
# COMPACT_ATOMS: atom_id res chain seq x y z
N MET A 1 -36.77 9.17 25.52
CA MET A 1 -35.63 9.75 24.76
C MET A 1 -34.49 8.77 24.43
N LYS A 2 -34.19 7.71 25.21
CA LYS A 2 -33.04 6.82 24.93
C LYS A 2 -33.23 5.82 23.77
N VAL A 3 -34.47 5.55 23.36
CA VAL A 3 -34.80 4.59 22.28
C VAL A 3 -34.66 5.20 20.88
N HIS A 4 -34.69 6.53 20.75
CA HIS A 4 -34.67 7.21 19.45
C HIS A 4 -33.25 7.38 18.89
N TYR A 5 -32.22 7.39 19.75
CA TYR A 5 -30.81 7.42 19.31
C TYR A 5 -30.34 6.06 18.75
N ALA A 6 -30.86 4.94 19.27
CA ALA A 6 -30.55 3.61 18.75
C ALA A 6 -31.18 3.39 17.35
N LEU A 7 -32.38 3.94 17.11
CA LEU A 7 -33.04 3.85 15.80
C LEU A 7 -32.41 4.80 14.77
N ALA A 8 -31.93 5.98 15.18
CA ALA A 8 -31.23 6.91 14.28
C ALA A 8 -29.88 6.37 13.79
N LEU A 9 -29.17 5.59 14.61
CA LEU A 9 -27.96 4.84 14.21
C LEU A 9 -28.26 3.72 13.21
N LEU A 10 -29.46 3.13 13.25
CA LEU A 10 -29.90 2.12 12.28
C LEU A 10 -30.35 2.74 10.95
N VAL A 11 -30.92 3.94 10.93
CA VAL A 11 -31.47 4.54 9.71
C VAL A 11 -30.40 5.21 8.84
N THR A 12 -29.32 5.76 9.40
CA THR A 12 -28.15 6.18 8.58
C THR A 12 -27.28 5.01 8.17
N SER A 13 -27.49 3.82 8.74
CA SER A 13 -26.79 2.60 8.38
C SER A 13 -27.39 1.87 7.19
N ALA A 14 -28.54 2.25 6.60
CA ALA A 14 -29.12 1.48 5.49
C ALA A 14 -28.21 1.41 4.25
N VAL A 15 -27.36 2.43 4.03
CA VAL A 15 -26.33 2.43 2.97
C VAL A 15 -25.08 1.61 3.38
N SER A 16 -24.83 1.46 4.68
CA SER A 16 -23.73 0.66 5.24
C SER A 16 -24.14 -0.80 5.55
N ALA A 17 -25.44 -1.07 5.69
CA ALA A 17 -26.03 -2.36 6.08
C ALA A 17 -26.14 -3.31 4.88
N LEU A 18 -26.21 -2.78 3.67
CA LEU A 18 -26.09 -3.56 2.44
C LEU A 18 -24.71 -4.22 2.28
N ASN A 19 -23.67 -3.74 2.98
CA ASN A 19 -22.35 -4.37 3.04
C ASN A 19 -22.10 -5.20 4.31
N LEU A 20 -23.03 -5.21 5.28
CA LEU A 20 -22.94 -6.02 6.51
C LEU A 20 -23.47 -7.45 6.31
N GLY A 21 -24.32 -7.67 5.29
CA GLY A 21 -24.86 -9.00 4.97
C GLY A 21 -23.78 -10.03 4.65
N ASP A 22 -22.69 -9.61 3.99
CA ASP A 22 -21.55 -10.47 3.67
C ASP A 22 -20.56 -10.64 4.84
N LEU A 23 -20.66 -9.79 5.88
CA LEU A 23 -19.74 -9.77 7.03
C LEU A 23 -20.17 -10.73 8.15
N LEU A 24 -21.43 -11.18 8.16
CA LEU A 24 -21.98 -12.10 9.17
C LEU A 24 -21.54 -13.56 9.00
N VAL A 25 -20.75 -13.87 7.97
CA VAL A 25 -20.17 -15.20 7.71
C VAL A 25 -18.69 -15.29 8.14
N GLY A 26 -18.09 -14.20 8.61
CA GLY A 26 -16.67 -14.10 9.01
C GLY A 26 -16.41 -14.01 10.53
N ASN A 27 -15.19 -14.36 10.94
CA ASN A 27 -14.69 -14.40 12.33
C ASN A 27 -15.18 -13.23 13.22
N PHE A 28 -15.62 -13.53 14.45
CA PHE A 28 -16.05 -12.54 15.46
C PHE A 28 -15.06 -11.39 15.71
N ALA A 29 -13.76 -11.61 15.45
CA ALA A 29 -12.74 -10.58 15.52
C ALA A 29 -12.97 -9.46 14.48
N ASP A 30 -13.35 -9.80 13.24
CA ASP A 30 -13.55 -8.85 12.14
C ASP A 30 -14.75 -7.94 12.39
N LEU A 31 -15.82 -8.48 12.99
CA LEU A 31 -16.98 -7.71 13.43
C LEU A 31 -16.61 -6.70 14.52
N SER A 32 -15.72 -7.07 15.45
CA SER A 32 -15.26 -6.18 16.53
C SER A 32 -14.46 -5.00 15.99
N TYR A 33 -13.64 -5.21 14.95
CA TYR A 33 -12.89 -4.15 14.27
C TYR A 33 -13.83 -3.21 13.51
N ALA A 34 -14.79 -3.75 12.75
CA ALA A 34 -15.75 -2.95 12.02
C ALA A 34 -16.60 -2.06 12.93
N LEU A 35 -17.09 -2.58 14.06
CA LEU A 35 -17.88 -1.82 15.01
C LEU A 35 -17.04 -0.72 15.70
N ALA A 36 -15.81 -1.06 16.12
CA ALA A 36 -14.89 -0.08 16.69
C ALA A 36 -14.59 1.05 15.70
N TYR A 37 -14.40 0.72 14.41
CA TYR A 37 -14.18 1.70 13.36
C TYR A 37 -15.36 2.66 13.22
N VAL A 38 -16.59 2.14 13.13
CA VAL A 38 -17.81 2.96 13.01
C VAL A 38 -17.93 3.93 14.17
N VAL A 39 -17.70 3.45 15.40
CA VAL A 39 -17.77 4.29 16.61
C VAL A 39 -16.71 5.38 16.58
N LYS A 40 -15.45 5.05 16.30
CA LYS A 40 -14.34 6.00 16.27
C LYS A 40 -14.49 7.03 15.15
N ARG A 41 -14.89 6.57 13.96
CA ARG A 41 -15.15 7.44 12.82
C ARG A 41 -16.32 8.37 13.11
N SER A 42 -17.41 7.87 13.70
CA SER A 42 -18.53 8.73 14.11
C SER A 42 -18.07 9.78 15.11
N GLN A 43 -17.30 9.41 16.13
CA GLN A 43 -16.74 10.35 17.11
C GLN A 43 -15.86 11.41 16.47
N PHE A 44 -15.00 11.00 15.53
CA PHE A 44 -14.16 11.92 14.76
C PHE A 44 -15.01 12.92 13.96
N GLU A 45 -15.99 12.44 13.20
CA GLU A 45 -16.86 13.30 12.38
C GLU A 45 -17.70 14.26 13.25
N THR A 46 -18.35 13.76 14.30
CA THR A 46 -19.32 14.56 15.07
C THR A 46 -18.68 15.47 16.11
N SER A 47 -17.54 15.08 16.68
CA SER A 47 -16.94 15.80 17.82
C SER A 47 -15.69 16.58 17.43
N VAL A 48 -15.01 16.18 16.36
CA VAL A 48 -13.75 16.80 15.92
C VAL A 48 -13.97 17.58 14.63
N VAL A 49 -14.45 16.95 13.55
CA VAL A 49 -14.64 17.59 12.25
C VAL A 49 -15.77 18.63 12.30
N ALA A 50 -16.93 18.30 12.89
CA ALA A 50 -18.02 19.27 13.01
C ALA A 50 -17.62 20.52 13.82
N THR A 51 -16.86 20.31 14.90
CA THR A 51 -16.27 21.38 15.71
C THR A 51 -15.31 22.25 14.90
N GLU A 52 -14.39 21.62 14.17
CA GLU A 52 -13.44 22.29 13.29
C GLU A 52 -14.14 23.17 12.25
N LYS A 53 -15.10 22.61 11.52
CA LYS A 53 -15.86 23.33 10.48
C LYS A 53 -16.59 24.55 11.03
N LEU A 54 -17.26 24.39 12.17
CA LEU A 54 -18.02 25.50 12.77
C LEU A 54 -17.11 26.63 13.26
N LEU A 55 -16.01 26.29 13.92
CA LEU A 55 -15.05 27.29 14.39
C LEU A 55 -14.40 28.02 13.21
N ASN A 56 -13.96 27.29 12.19
CA ASN A 56 -13.37 27.89 10.99
C ASN A 56 -14.35 28.80 10.25
N ALA A 57 -15.60 28.39 10.05
CA ALA A 57 -16.61 29.25 9.44
C ALA A 57 -16.81 30.56 10.24
N THR A 58 -16.81 30.48 11.58
CA THR A 58 -16.98 31.67 12.42
C THR A 58 -15.73 32.56 12.42
N ILE A 59 -14.53 31.98 12.29
CA ILE A 59 -13.28 32.72 12.13
C ILE A 59 -13.25 33.41 10.76
N GLU A 60 -13.61 32.71 9.69
CA GLU A 60 -13.71 33.27 8.34
C GLU A 60 -14.71 34.43 8.27
N ASP A 61 -15.90 34.28 8.87
CA ASP A 61 -16.88 35.36 9.00
C ASP A 61 -16.26 36.61 9.66
N LEU A 62 -15.53 36.43 10.77
CA LEU A 62 -14.88 37.54 11.48
C LEU A 62 -13.73 38.17 10.67
N LEU A 63 -12.94 37.37 9.95
CA LEU A 63 -11.84 37.87 9.12
C LEU A 63 -12.34 38.77 7.97
N VAL A 64 -13.55 38.52 7.46
CA VAL A 64 -14.20 39.36 6.46
C VAL A 64 -14.67 40.70 7.04
N SER A 65 -15.00 40.77 8.33
CA SER A 65 -15.40 42.01 9.01
C SER A 65 -14.89 42.08 10.45
N PRO A 66 -13.60 42.42 10.65
CA PRO A 66 -12.94 42.33 11.96
C PRO A 66 -13.50 43.29 13.03
N SER A 67 -14.14 44.37 12.62
CA SER A 67 -14.76 45.37 13.51
C SER A 67 -16.21 45.06 13.89
N ASN A 68 -16.78 43.97 13.37
CA ASN A 68 -18.16 43.59 13.64
C ASN A 68 -18.27 42.89 15.00
N THR A 69 -18.82 43.60 15.99
CA THR A 69 -18.99 43.13 17.37
C THR A 69 -19.88 41.89 17.46
N THR A 70 -20.92 41.79 16.63
CA THR A 70 -21.81 40.60 16.60
C THR A 70 -21.06 39.35 16.13
N LEU A 71 -20.16 39.47 15.15
CA LEU A 71 -19.33 38.35 14.69
C LEU A 71 -18.29 37.95 15.75
N GLN A 72 -17.76 38.92 16.48
CA GLN A 72 -16.85 38.67 17.61
C GLN A 72 -17.56 37.92 18.75
N GLU A 73 -18.76 38.34 19.13
CA GLU A 73 -19.58 37.66 20.15
C GLU A 73 -19.98 36.23 19.72
N ARG A 74 -20.28 36.05 18.43
CA ARG A 74 -20.56 34.73 17.85
C ARG A 74 -19.33 33.82 17.93
N LEU A 75 -18.14 34.34 17.63
CA LEU A 75 -16.89 33.59 17.76
C LEU A 75 -16.62 33.21 19.23
N ILE A 76 -16.77 34.13 20.18
CA ILE A 76 -16.62 33.85 21.61
C ILE A 76 -17.57 32.73 22.06
N SER A 77 -18.83 32.81 21.62
CA SER A 77 -19.84 31.79 21.91
C SER A 77 -19.47 30.44 21.32
N ALA A 78 -19.04 30.40 20.06
CA ALA A 78 -18.59 29.19 19.38
C ALA A 78 -17.35 28.58 20.07
N CYS A 79 -16.36 29.40 20.42
CA CYS A 79 -15.16 28.98 21.16
C CYS A 79 -15.49 28.39 22.54
N THR A 80 -16.56 28.87 23.18
CA THR A 80 -17.00 28.37 24.48
C THR A 80 -17.76 27.04 24.33
N LEU A 81 -18.67 26.96 23.36
CA LEU A 81 -19.53 25.79 23.15
C LEU A 81 -18.80 24.60 22.50
N HIS A 82 -17.90 24.89 21.56
CA HIS A 82 -17.22 23.88 20.74
C HIS A 82 -15.72 23.76 21.04
N ASN A 83 -15.26 24.34 22.15
CA ASN A 83 -13.89 24.32 22.68
C ASN A 83 -12.85 23.49 21.88
N PRO A 84 -12.02 24.13 21.02
CA PRO A 84 -11.07 23.42 20.16
C PRO A 84 -10.02 22.61 20.92
N SER A 85 -9.70 22.96 22.17
CA SER A 85 -8.80 22.19 23.03
C SER A 85 -9.39 20.82 23.37
N VAL A 86 -10.68 20.76 23.68
CA VAL A 86 -11.38 19.50 23.98
C VAL A 86 -11.44 18.61 22.74
N ALA A 87 -11.67 19.18 21.57
CA ALA A 87 -11.67 18.44 20.31
C ALA A 87 -10.28 17.85 19.99
N LEU A 88 -9.21 18.63 20.16
CA LEU A 88 -7.82 18.14 19.99
C LEU A 88 -7.46 17.05 21.01
N GLN A 89 -7.83 17.24 22.27
CA GLN A 89 -7.60 16.23 23.30
C GLN A 89 -8.35 14.93 22.97
N MET A 90 -9.62 15.03 22.57
CA MET A 90 -10.44 13.87 22.18
C MET A 90 -9.84 13.15 20.95
N LEU A 91 -9.29 13.90 20.01
CA LEU A 91 -8.57 13.34 18.87
C LEU A 91 -7.37 12.51 19.32
N ASP A 92 -6.51 13.09 20.16
CA ASP A 92 -5.29 12.46 20.67
C ASP A 92 -5.58 11.25 21.58
N SER A 93 -6.37 11.45 22.64
CA SER A 93 -6.52 10.45 23.71
C SER A 93 -7.61 9.41 23.47
N ASN A 94 -8.64 9.72 22.70
CA ASN A 94 -9.81 8.85 22.57
C ASN A 94 -9.95 8.27 21.16
N ILE A 95 -9.61 9.03 20.12
CA ILE A 95 -9.78 8.58 18.73
C ILE A 95 -8.52 7.88 18.22
N LEU A 96 -7.34 8.38 18.59
CA LEU A 96 -6.06 7.86 18.12
C LEU A 96 -5.37 6.92 19.13
N PHE A 97 -5.56 7.09 20.43
CA PHE A 97 -4.90 6.27 21.45
C PHE A 97 -5.84 5.20 22.03
N LEU A 98 -5.64 3.95 21.60
CA LEU A 98 -6.13 2.69 22.22
C LEU A 98 -5.40 1.54 21.50
N ASP A 99 -4.23 1.13 22.00
CA ASP A 99 -3.33 0.05 21.54
C ASP A 99 -3.62 -0.63 20.18
N LYS A 100 -4.71 -1.43 20.07
CA LYS A 100 -5.06 -2.22 18.87
C LYS A 100 -6.15 -1.62 17.96
N TYR A 101 -6.77 -0.50 18.36
CA TYR A 101 -8.00 0.05 17.77
C TYR A 101 -7.90 1.55 17.49
N SER A 102 -6.71 2.06 17.16
CA SER A 102 -6.60 3.44 16.69
C SER A 102 -7.42 3.63 15.40
N LEU A 103 -7.96 4.83 15.18
CA LEU A 103 -8.67 5.13 13.93
C LEU A 103 -7.78 4.91 12.69
N THR A 104 -6.46 5.11 12.81
CA THR A 104 -5.49 4.85 11.73
C THR A 104 -5.40 3.38 11.38
N VAL A 105 -5.26 2.50 12.37
CA VAL A 105 -5.20 1.05 12.14
C VAL A 105 -6.55 0.52 11.66
N LEU A 106 -7.64 0.96 12.27
CA LEU A 106 -8.99 0.56 11.88
C LEU A 106 -9.33 1.00 10.45
N ALA A 107 -8.95 2.21 10.05
CA ALA A 107 -9.13 2.67 8.68
C ALA A 107 -8.41 1.76 7.68
N LEU A 108 -7.18 1.33 7.97
CA LEU A 108 -6.44 0.39 7.11
C LEU A 108 -7.18 -0.93 6.92
N TYR A 109 -7.67 -1.55 8.00
CA TYR A 109 -8.39 -2.82 7.89
C TYR A 109 -9.74 -2.66 7.17
N THR A 110 -10.50 -1.61 7.49
CA THR A 110 -11.81 -1.38 6.86
C THR A 110 -11.74 -0.92 5.40
N SER A 111 -10.60 -0.37 4.97
CA SER A 111 -10.36 -0.02 3.57
C SER A 111 -9.66 -1.11 2.77
N ASP A 112 -9.53 -2.33 3.30
CA ASP A 112 -8.70 -3.40 2.71
C ASP A 112 -7.28 -2.93 2.35
N PHE A 113 -6.70 -2.04 3.17
CA PHE A 113 -5.41 -1.39 2.94
C PHE A 113 -5.34 -0.52 1.67
N GLY A 114 -6.48 -0.10 1.11
CA GLY A 114 -6.57 0.85 0.00
C GLY A 114 -5.77 2.14 0.24
N PHE A 115 -4.84 2.44 -0.69
CA PHE A 115 -3.93 3.58 -0.55
C PHE A 115 -4.62 4.93 -0.71
N SER A 116 -5.56 5.04 -1.64
CA SER A 116 -6.28 6.29 -1.91
C SER A 116 -7.19 6.68 -0.73
N GLU A 117 -7.86 5.70 -0.15
CA GLU A 117 -8.77 5.79 0.98
C GLU A 117 -7.99 6.18 2.23
N TYR A 118 -6.89 5.48 2.50
CA TYR A 118 -6.04 5.80 3.65
C TYR A 118 -5.37 7.17 3.50
N ARG A 119 -4.93 7.56 2.31
CA ARG A 119 -4.38 8.90 2.07
C ARG A 119 -5.43 10.00 2.29
N THR A 120 -6.66 9.80 1.81
CA THR A 120 -7.77 10.73 2.04
C THR A 120 -8.04 10.89 3.54
N MET A 121 -8.00 9.78 4.28
CA MET A 121 -8.11 9.78 5.74
C MET A 121 -6.94 10.53 6.39
N GLN A 122 -5.70 10.24 5.99
CA GLN A 122 -4.49 10.89 6.49
C GLN A 122 -4.52 12.41 6.29
N MET A 123 -4.91 12.87 5.09
CA MET A 123 -5.04 14.29 4.77
C MET A 123 -6.16 14.94 5.60
N THR A 124 -7.32 14.29 5.71
CA THR A 124 -8.44 14.78 6.53
C THR A 124 -8.04 14.91 7.99
N LEU A 125 -7.39 13.88 8.55
CA LEU A 125 -6.94 13.83 9.94
C LEU A 125 -5.94 14.95 10.26
N THR A 126 -4.90 15.10 9.43
CA THR A 126 -3.86 16.11 9.63
C THR A 126 -4.39 17.53 9.42
N LYS A 127 -5.18 17.76 8.37
CA LYS A 127 -5.81 19.06 8.10
C LYS A 127 -6.73 19.48 9.24
N THR A 128 -7.58 18.57 9.72
CA THR A 128 -8.50 18.84 10.84
C THR A 128 -7.74 19.23 12.11
N ALA A 129 -6.64 18.52 12.43
CA ALA A 129 -5.82 18.83 13.60
C ALA A 129 -5.17 20.22 13.52
N PHE A 130 -4.59 20.59 12.37
CA PHE A 130 -4.02 21.94 12.18
C PHE A 130 -5.08 23.03 12.23
N ASN A 131 -6.25 22.79 11.62
CA ASN A 131 -7.35 23.73 11.64
C ASN A 131 -7.88 23.97 13.07
N LEU A 132 -7.99 22.93 13.89
CA LEU A 132 -8.36 23.08 15.30
C LEU A 132 -7.30 23.83 16.12
N LEU A 133 -6.01 23.65 15.83
CA LEU A 133 -4.95 24.43 16.47
C LEU A 133 -5.00 25.90 16.10
N ASN A 134 -5.27 26.22 14.82
CA ASN A 134 -5.49 27.58 14.38
C ASN A 134 -6.71 28.17 15.11
N ALA A 135 -7.82 27.45 15.12
CA ALA A 135 -9.03 27.87 15.84
C ALA A 135 -8.77 28.07 17.34
N TYR A 136 -7.98 27.19 17.96
CA TYR A 136 -7.58 27.32 19.36
C TYR A 136 -6.79 28.61 19.62
N THR A 137 -5.86 28.95 18.73
CA THR A 137 -5.07 30.19 18.80
C THR A 137 -5.97 31.43 18.71
N TYR A 138 -6.95 31.43 17.78
CA TYR A 138 -7.93 32.51 17.67
C TYR A 138 -8.84 32.59 18.90
N CYS A 139 -9.31 31.47 19.41
CA CYS A 139 -10.18 31.43 20.58
C CYS A 139 -9.51 31.98 21.84
N GLU A 140 -8.22 31.68 22.07
CA GLU A 140 -7.50 32.23 23.22
C GLU A 140 -7.16 33.72 23.02
N SER A 141 -6.80 34.16 21.81
CA SER A 141 -6.50 35.59 21.55
C SER A 141 -7.72 36.50 21.73
N VAL A 142 -8.91 36.05 21.34
CA VAL A 142 -10.15 36.82 21.49
C VAL A 142 -10.57 36.92 22.97
N LYS A 143 -10.36 35.87 23.76
CA LYS A 143 -10.64 35.90 25.21
C LYS A 143 -9.75 36.91 25.96
N THR A 144 -8.52 37.12 25.50
CA THR A 144 -7.55 38.00 26.16
C THR A 144 -7.41 39.38 25.53
N LYS A 145 -8.38 39.79 24.68
CA LYS A 145 -8.35 41.08 23.96
C LYS A 145 -7.05 41.30 23.15
N GLY A 146 -6.50 40.23 22.57
CA GLY A 146 -5.37 40.30 21.63
C GLY A 146 -3.98 40.12 22.25
N GLN A 147 -3.86 39.81 23.54
CA GLN A 147 -2.56 39.50 24.17
C GLN A 147 -2.61 38.14 24.87
N LEU A 148 -1.90 37.14 24.33
CA LEU A 148 -1.79 35.84 24.97
C LEU A 148 -0.97 35.97 26.26
N THR A 149 -1.50 35.47 27.38
CA THR A 149 -0.75 35.39 28.63
C THR A 149 0.24 34.22 28.59
N GLU A 150 1.23 34.19 29.50
CA GLU A 150 2.16 33.06 29.66
C GLU A 150 1.41 31.73 29.87
N ARG A 151 0.31 31.76 30.64
CA ARG A 151 -0.59 30.62 30.81
C ARG A 151 -1.26 30.17 29.51
N ASP A 152 -1.56 31.08 28.60
CA ASP A 152 -2.15 30.73 27.29
C ASP A 152 -1.10 30.16 26.35
N GLN A 153 0.15 30.59 26.47
CA GLN A 153 1.28 30.00 25.75
C GLN A 153 1.51 28.54 26.17
N ASP A 154 1.43 28.22 27.46
CA ASP A 154 1.54 26.83 27.95
C ASP A 154 0.43 25.93 27.40
N LYS A 155 -0.81 26.44 27.36
CA LYS A 155 -1.92 25.67 26.78
C LYS A 155 -1.75 25.49 25.27
N LEU A 156 -1.26 26.52 24.57
CA LEU A 156 -0.94 26.44 23.14
C LEU A 156 0.15 25.40 22.89
N ALA A 157 1.21 25.37 23.70
CA ALA A 157 2.25 24.35 23.60
C ALA A 157 1.69 22.93 23.73
N LYS A 158 0.76 22.71 24.65
CA LYS A 158 0.05 21.43 24.78
C LYS A 158 -0.82 21.10 23.57
N ALA A 159 -1.51 22.09 23.00
CA ALA A 159 -2.27 21.90 21.76
C ALA A 159 -1.37 21.52 20.57
N TYR A 160 -0.19 22.15 20.45
CA TYR A 160 0.82 21.78 19.47
C TYR A 160 1.30 20.33 19.65
N GLU A 161 1.47 19.87 20.89
CA GLU A 161 1.84 18.49 21.19
C GLU A 161 0.79 17.49 20.67
N TRP A 162 -0.51 17.74 20.92
CA TRP A 162 -1.60 16.90 20.41
C TRP A 162 -1.64 16.82 18.88
N VAL A 163 -1.41 17.95 18.19
CA VAL A 163 -1.30 17.96 16.72
C VAL A 163 -0.10 17.14 16.26
N ARG A 164 1.06 17.29 16.92
CA ARG A 164 2.26 16.52 16.56
C ARG A 164 2.05 15.02 16.75
N ASN A 165 1.38 14.60 17.82
CA ASN A 165 1.00 13.21 18.05
C ASN A 165 0.05 12.68 16.98
N THR A 166 -0.94 13.50 16.58
CA THR A 166 -1.87 13.16 15.49
C THR A 166 -1.11 12.92 14.18
N VAL A 167 -0.19 13.82 13.82
CA VAL A 167 0.65 13.67 12.63
C VAL A 167 1.51 12.41 12.73
N LYS A 168 2.13 12.15 13.89
CA LYS A 168 2.94 10.95 14.13
C LYS A 168 2.12 9.66 13.92
N GLN A 169 0.90 9.60 14.45
CA GLN A 169 -0.01 8.45 14.26
C GLN A 169 -0.42 8.27 12.79
N ALA A 170 -0.70 9.36 12.09
CA ALA A 170 -1.05 9.33 10.67
C ALA A 170 0.12 8.81 9.80
N LEU A 171 1.35 9.21 10.12
CA LEU A 171 2.58 8.72 9.48
C LEU A 171 2.86 7.26 9.82
N GLU A 172 2.63 6.84 11.06
CA GLU A 172 2.81 5.47 11.49
C GLU A 172 1.85 4.52 10.77
N GLY A 173 0.57 4.88 10.64
CA GLY A 173 -0.35 4.07 9.83
C GLY A 173 0.03 4.03 8.35
N ALA A 174 0.61 5.10 7.78
CA ALA A 174 1.16 5.07 6.41
C ALA A 174 2.39 4.15 6.31
N ARG A 175 3.19 4.02 7.37
CA ARG A 175 4.29 3.06 7.46
C ARG A 175 3.75 1.62 7.51
N ILE A 176 2.81 1.35 8.43
CA ILE A 176 2.15 0.04 8.57
C ILE A 176 1.49 -0.38 7.25
N GLN A 177 0.77 0.53 6.59
CA GLN A 177 0.18 0.27 5.27
C GLN A 177 1.24 -0.19 4.28
N ARG A 178 2.36 0.54 4.17
CA ARG A 178 3.44 0.20 3.24
C ARG A 178 4.12 -1.14 3.53
N GLU A 179 4.18 -1.53 4.80
CA GLU A 179 4.84 -2.76 5.25
C GLU A 179 3.93 -3.99 5.14
N LEU A 180 2.68 -3.90 5.61
CA LEU A 180 1.75 -5.03 5.65
C LEU A 180 0.96 -5.23 4.35
N PHE A 181 0.81 -4.17 3.54
CA PHE A 181 0.04 -4.27 2.29
C PHE A 181 0.57 -5.40 1.40
N TRP A 182 1.88 -5.44 1.15
CA TRP A 182 2.43 -6.35 0.15
C TRP A 182 2.40 -7.81 0.59
N SER A 183 2.99 -8.14 1.73
CA SER A 183 3.16 -9.53 2.19
C SER A 183 1.87 -10.17 2.70
N THR A 184 0.91 -9.36 3.17
CA THR A 184 -0.30 -9.85 3.84
C THR A 184 -1.57 -9.51 3.08
N ALA A 185 -1.89 -8.22 2.93
CA ALA A 185 -3.19 -7.80 2.39
C ALA A 185 -3.35 -8.13 0.90
N LEU A 186 -2.35 -7.77 0.08
CA LEU A 186 -2.35 -8.03 -1.36
C LEU A 186 -2.37 -9.52 -1.66
N LYS A 187 -1.59 -10.32 -0.90
CA LYS A 187 -1.59 -11.78 -1.02
C LYS A 187 -2.98 -12.36 -0.74
N ALA A 188 -3.59 -12.02 0.38
CA ALA A 188 -4.92 -12.52 0.76
C ALA A 188 -6.01 -12.08 -0.25
N ALA A 189 -6.01 -10.82 -0.67
CA ALA A 189 -6.97 -10.30 -1.65
C ALA A 189 -6.83 -10.98 -3.01
N THR A 190 -5.60 -11.18 -3.47
CA THR A 190 -5.33 -11.84 -4.77
C THR A 190 -5.65 -13.32 -4.71
N GLU A 191 -5.36 -13.99 -3.60
CA GLU A 191 -5.74 -15.39 -3.38
C GLU A 191 -7.26 -15.58 -3.36
N GLY A 192 -8.00 -14.69 -2.70
CA GLY A 192 -9.46 -14.68 -2.74
C GLY A 192 -10.00 -14.47 -4.16
N PHE A 193 -9.48 -13.46 -4.87
CA PHE A 193 -9.87 -13.20 -6.26
C PHE A 193 -9.63 -14.42 -7.17
N ILE A 194 -8.46 -15.07 -7.06
CA ILE A 194 -8.14 -16.27 -7.83
C ILE A 194 -9.16 -17.37 -7.54
N LYS A 195 -9.44 -17.67 -6.26
CA LYS A 195 -10.37 -18.74 -5.85
C LYS A 195 -11.80 -18.47 -6.30
N ASP A 196 -12.25 -17.23 -6.23
CA ASP A 196 -13.66 -16.87 -6.43
C ASP A 196 -14.00 -16.57 -7.89
N LYS A 197 -13.03 -16.09 -8.68
CA LYS A 197 -13.27 -15.55 -10.03
C LYS A 197 -12.54 -16.29 -11.14
N LEU A 198 -11.51 -17.08 -10.84
CA LEU A 198 -10.74 -17.80 -11.85
C LEU A 198 -10.94 -19.31 -11.69
N GLY A 199 -11.49 -19.96 -12.72
CA GLY A 199 -11.55 -21.42 -12.78
C GLY A 199 -10.15 -22.01 -12.82
N SER A 200 -9.92 -23.15 -12.18
CA SER A 200 -8.61 -23.82 -12.11
C SER A 200 -8.06 -24.28 -13.47
N ASP A 201 -8.90 -24.27 -14.50
CA ASP A 201 -8.64 -24.63 -15.89
C ASP A 201 -8.43 -23.41 -16.80
N ALA A 202 -8.49 -22.19 -16.25
CA ALA A 202 -8.31 -20.97 -17.04
C ALA A 202 -6.91 -20.91 -17.68
N GLU A 203 -6.86 -20.43 -18.93
CA GLU A 203 -5.60 -20.24 -19.66
C GLU A 203 -4.65 -19.31 -18.89
N PRO A 204 -3.35 -19.63 -18.79
CA PRO A 204 -2.40 -18.85 -18.00
C PRO A 204 -2.33 -17.37 -18.38
N THR A 205 -2.40 -17.05 -19.68
CA THR A 205 -2.42 -15.66 -20.18
C THR A 205 -3.62 -14.88 -19.63
N LYS A 206 -4.80 -15.50 -19.61
CA LYS A 206 -6.00 -14.93 -19.02
C LYS A 206 -5.90 -14.81 -17.50
N VAL A 207 -5.26 -15.75 -16.83
CA VAL A 207 -5.03 -15.71 -15.37
C VAL A 207 -4.15 -14.51 -15.02
N VAL A 208 -2.97 -14.40 -15.62
CA VAL A 208 -2.04 -13.30 -15.29
C VAL A 208 -2.63 -11.94 -15.64
N SER A 209 -3.32 -11.81 -16.78
CA SER A 209 -3.95 -10.54 -17.16
C SER A 209 -5.12 -10.15 -16.24
N SER A 210 -5.90 -11.13 -15.77
CA SER A 210 -7.03 -10.88 -14.87
C SER A 210 -6.55 -10.49 -13.48
N VAL A 211 -5.51 -11.16 -12.98
CA VAL A 211 -4.89 -10.81 -11.69
C VAL A 211 -4.24 -9.43 -11.76
N HIS A 212 -3.47 -9.16 -12.82
CA HIS A 212 -2.85 -7.86 -13.03
C HIS A 212 -3.91 -6.75 -13.07
N LYS A 213 -4.98 -6.93 -13.86
CA LYS A 213 -6.10 -5.98 -13.94
C LYS A 213 -6.79 -5.79 -12.58
N PHE A 214 -7.09 -6.86 -11.85
CA PHE A 214 -7.72 -6.76 -10.53
C PHE A 214 -6.89 -5.90 -9.57
N ILE A 215 -5.58 -6.14 -9.51
CA ILE A 215 -4.69 -5.39 -8.62
C ILE A 215 -4.57 -3.93 -9.09
N ALA A 216 -4.46 -3.69 -10.40
CA ALA A 216 -4.40 -2.35 -10.96
C ALA A 216 -5.68 -1.56 -10.70
N ASP A 217 -6.85 -2.16 -10.93
CA ASP A 217 -8.16 -1.52 -10.74
C ASP A 217 -8.45 -1.26 -9.25
N LYS A 218 -8.09 -2.19 -8.35
CA LYS A 218 -8.39 -2.08 -6.91
C LYS A 218 -7.36 -1.25 -6.13
N TYR A 219 -6.08 -1.32 -6.52
CA TYR A 219 -4.97 -0.77 -5.73
C TYR A 219 -4.07 0.19 -6.50
N GLY A 220 -4.30 0.42 -7.79
CA GLY A 220 -3.54 1.36 -8.60
C GLY A 220 -3.90 2.82 -8.27
N ASP A 221 -2.88 3.65 -8.04
CA ASP A 221 -3.03 5.11 -7.95
C ASP A 221 -2.50 5.76 -9.25
N THR A 222 -3.41 6.17 -10.12
CA THR A 222 -3.07 6.80 -11.41
C THR A 222 -2.53 8.22 -11.27
N GLU A 223 -2.79 8.89 -10.14
CA GLU A 223 -2.47 10.31 -9.92
C GLU A 223 -1.15 10.48 -9.15
N ASN A 224 -0.73 9.49 -8.35
CA ASN A 224 0.56 9.46 -7.68
C ASN A 224 1.48 8.38 -8.21
N HIS A 225 2.06 8.66 -9.38
CA HIS A 225 3.24 7.98 -9.92
C HIS A 225 4.47 7.94 -8.97
N GLY A 226 4.39 8.56 -7.78
CA GLY A 226 5.50 8.80 -6.87
C GLY A 226 5.90 7.63 -5.97
N ILE A 227 4.99 6.73 -5.59
CA ILE A 227 5.30 5.58 -4.71
C ILE A 227 4.46 4.32 -5.06
N LEU A 228 3.32 4.45 -5.76
CA LEU A 228 2.22 3.47 -5.69
C LEU A 228 1.32 3.39 -6.95
N GLY A 229 1.88 3.44 -8.16
CA GLY A 229 1.11 3.21 -9.39
C GLY A 229 1.71 2.08 -10.21
N GLU A 230 0.91 1.08 -10.60
CA GLU A 230 1.12 0.09 -11.69
C GLU A 230 2.57 -0.41 -11.93
N ARG A 231 3.36 -0.56 -10.86
CA ARG A 231 4.78 -0.94 -10.92
C ARG A 231 4.98 -2.30 -10.29
N PHE A 232 4.27 -3.24 -10.87
CA PHE A 232 4.32 -4.64 -10.51
C PHE A 232 4.08 -5.45 -11.77
N GLY A 233 4.59 -6.66 -11.80
CA GLY A 233 4.24 -7.63 -12.84
C GLY A 233 3.60 -8.86 -12.23
N VAL A 234 2.92 -9.60 -13.07
CA VAL A 234 2.33 -10.88 -12.72
C VAL A 234 2.88 -11.93 -13.66
N PHE A 235 3.43 -13.01 -13.12
CA PHE A 235 3.82 -14.16 -13.92
C PHE A 235 3.30 -15.45 -13.32
N MET A 236 3.05 -16.42 -14.17
CA MET A 236 2.60 -17.75 -13.79
C MET A 236 3.61 -18.78 -14.29
N HIS A 237 3.89 -19.79 -13.48
CA HIS A 237 4.78 -20.89 -13.81
C HIS A 237 4.37 -22.20 -13.12
N SER A 238 5.05 -23.28 -13.47
CA SER A 238 4.83 -24.58 -12.84
C SER A 238 5.40 -24.60 -11.42
N ARG A 239 4.69 -25.22 -10.47
CA ARG A 239 5.09 -25.29 -9.05
C ARG A 239 6.43 -26.00 -8.82
N ASN A 240 6.83 -26.88 -9.74
CA ASN A 240 8.12 -27.56 -9.68
C ASN A 240 9.29 -26.66 -10.09
N ASP A 241 9.01 -25.53 -10.75
CA ASP A 241 10.06 -24.57 -11.10
C ASP A 241 10.46 -23.80 -9.85
N LYS A 242 11.76 -23.71 -9.60
CA LYS A 242 12.29 -22.86 -8.51
C LYS A 242 12.49 -21.45 -9.03
N VAL A 243 12.05 -20.45 -8.28
CA VAL A 243 12.38 -19.05 -8.56
C VAL A 243 13.66 -18.67 -7.81
N LEU A 244 14.76 -18.41 -8.52
CA LEU A 244 15.95 -17.81 -7.93
C LEU A 244 15.79 -16.28 -7.91
N GLN A 245 16.23 -15.65 -6.82
CA GLN A 245 15.96 -14.23 -6.58
C GLN A 245 17.23 -13.53 -6.10
N LYS A 246 17.50 -12.33 -6.61
CA LYS A 246 18.57 -11.46 -6.10
C LYS A 246 18.06 -10.03 -5.97
N PHE A 247 18.15 -9.49 -4.76
CA PHE A 247 17.65 -8.17 -4.40
C PHE A 247 18.79 -7.24 -4.01
N ALA A 248 18.78 -5.98 -4.47
CA ALA A 248 19.69 -4.96 -3.92
C ALA A 248 19.26 -4.48 -2.52
N SER A 249 17.97 -4.59 -2.18
CA SER A 249 17.44 -4.24 -0.86
C SER A 249 16.11 -4.92 -0.56
N SER A 250 16.09 -5.75 0.49
CA SER A 250 14.95 -6.47 1.12
C SER A 250 14.27 -7.60 0.34
N SER A 251 13.85 -8.64 1.07
CA SER A 251 13.31 -9.94 0.64
C SER A 251 11.83 -9.96 0.25
N ASP A 252 11.10 -8.86 0.44
CA ASP A 252 9.63 -8.87 0.46
C ASP A 252 9.01 -8.32 -0.84
N ALA A 253 9.64 -8.60 -1.97
CA ALA A 253 9.22 -8.06 -3.27
C ALA A 253 8.38 -9.04 -4.10
N LEU A 254 8.21 -10.30 -3.68
CA LEU A 254 7.41 -11.30 -4.39
C LEU A 254 6.35 -11.93 -3.48
N ILE A 255 5.12 -12.03 -3.98
CA ILE A 255 4.09 -12.90 -3.41
C ILE A 255 3.82 -14.06 -4.38
N SER A 256 3.72 -15.27 -3.84
CA SER A 256 3.42 -16.48 -4.62
C SER A 256 2.12 -17.10 -4.12
N ILE A 257 1.20 -17.39 -5.04
CA ILE A 257 -0.15 -17.84 -4.78
C ILE A 257 -0.42 -19.11 -5.59
N PRO A 258 -0.85 -20.21 -4.95
CA PRO A 258 -1.30 -21.42 -5.64
C PRO A 258 -2.39 -21.17 -6.68
N PHE A 259 -2.25 -21.77 -7.86
CA PHE A 259 -3.30 -21.84 -8.88
C PHE A 259 -3.43 -23.28 -9.39
N GLY A 260 -4.61 -23.88 -9.24
CA GLY A 260 -4.80 -25.31 -9.50
C GLY A 260 -3.87 -26.21 -8.67
N THR A 261 -3.58 -27.41 -9.18
CA THR A 261 -2.73 -28.38 -8.48
C THR A 261 -1.23 -28.13 -8.66
N ASP A 262 -0.86 -27.58 -9.81
CA ASP A 262 0.53 -27.66 -10.30
C ASP A 262 1.14 -26.31 -10.67
N SER A 263 0.46 -25.19 -10.43
CA SER A 263 0.93 -23.87 -10.86
C SER A 263 0.98 -22.86 -9.71
N LEU A 264 1.80 -21.84 -9.90
CA LEU A 264 1.94 -20.69 -9.02
C LEU A 264 1.75 -19.41 -9.83
N VAL A 265 0.92 -18.51 -9.31
CA VAL A 265 0.82 -17.13 -9.75
C VAL A 265 1.67 -16.28 -8.82
N ASN A 266 2.56 -15.50 -9.41
CA ASN A 266 3.53 -14.67 -8.71
C ASN A 266 3.27 -13.21 -9.05
N VAL A 267 3.21 -12.37 -8.02
CA VAL A 267 3.13 -10.92 -8.18
C VAL A 267 4.39 -10.32 -7.60
N TYR A 268 5.15 -9.58 -8.41
CA TYR A 268 6.40 -8.97 -7.99
C TYR A 268 6.35 -7.45 -8.04
N ARG A 269 7.00 -6.79 -7.08
CA ARG A 269 7.07 -5.34 -6.97
C ARG A 269 8.34 -4.80 -7.61
N VAL A 270 8.21 -3.64 -8.27
CA VAL A 270 9.30 -2.82 -8.81
C VAL A 270 9.62 -1.68 -7.81
N SER A 271 10.81 -1.09 -7.83
CA SER A 271 11.36 -0.16 -6.83
C SER A 271 10.40 0.98 -6.44
N ARG A 272 10.55 1.44 -5.18
CA ARG A 272 9.69 2.43 -4.51
C ARG A 272 9.95 3.88 -4.94
N ASN A 273 10.96 4.18 -5.77
CA ASN A 273 11.39 5.55 -6.08
C ASN A 273 11.21 5.91 -7.57
N LYS A 274 10.38 6.93 -7.85
CA LYS A 274 10.07 7.40 -9.22
C LYS A 274 11.27 7.95 -10.00
N VAL A 275 12.14 8.73 -9.33
CA VAL A 275 13.30 9.36 -9.98
C VAL A 275 14.39 8.33 -10.28
N ALA A 276 14.56 7.36 -9.37
CA ALA A 276 15.44 6.23 -9.61
C ALA A 276 15.00 5.42 -10.84
N TRP A 277 13.68 5.25 -11.06
CA TRP A 277 13.16 4.43 -12.15
C TRP A 277 13.52 4.93 -13.55
N THR A 278 13.31 6.21 -13.88
CA THR A 278 13.59 6.72 -15.25
C THR A 278 15.08 6.63 -15.58
N THR A 279 15.94 7.02 -14.64
CA THR A 279 17.40 6.96 -14.82
C THR A 279 17.94 5.51 -14.81
N ASN A 280 17.35 4.61 -14.01
CA ASN A 280 17.76 3.20 -13.97
C ASN A 280 17.23 2.42 -15.19
N TYR A 281 16.09 2.80 -15.77
CA TYR A 281 15.55 2.16 -16.97
C TYR A 281 16.43 2.43 -18.19
N GLU A 282 16.84 3.68 -18.40
CA GLU A 282 17.78 4.02 -19.48
C GLU A 282 19.14 3.30 -19.28
N ALA A 283 19.61 3.21 -18.04
CA ALA A 283 20.82 2.46 -17.71
C ALA A 283 20.65 0.94 -17.94
N PHE A 284 19.47 0.38 -17.64
CA PHE A 284 19.13 -1.01 -17.93
C PHE A 284 19.19 -1.30 -19.41
N GLU A 285 18.44 -0.54 -20.23
CA GLU A 285 18.38 -0.77 -21.67
C GLU A 285 19.78 -0.73 -22.30
N LYS A 286 20.65 0.15 -21.81
CA LYS A 286 22.06 0.22 -22.22
C LYS A 286 22.86 -1.05 -21.89
N ASN A 287 22.64 -1.65 -20.72
CA ASN A 287 23.40 -2.83 -20.24
C ASN A 287 22.73 -4.17 -20.58
N LEU A 288 21.51 -4.17 -21.14
CA LEU A 288 20.76 -5.38 -21.50
C LEU A 288 21.55 -6.35 -22.40
N PRO A 289 22.29 -5.90 -23.43
CA PRO A 289 23.13 -6.81 -24.22
C PRO A 289 24.20 -7.53 -23.40
N ASP A 290 24.87 -6.83 -22.49
CA ASP A 290 25.93 -7.37 -21.65
C ASP A 290 25.38 -8.35 -20.59
N ILE A 291 24.18 -8.08 -20.07
CA ILE A 291 23.46 -8.99 -19.18
C ILE A 291 23.09 -10.30 -19.90
N LYS A 292 22.57 -10.20 -21.13
CA LYS A 292 22.27 -11.38 -21.96
C LYS A 292 23.54 -12.20 -22.20
N ALA A 293 24.63 -11.55 -22.61
CA ALA A 293 25.92 -12.21 -22.80
C ALA A 293 26.44 -12.89 -21.52
N ALA A 294 26.32 -12.24 -20.36
CA ALA A 294 26.72 -12.83 -19.08
C ALA A 294 25.90 -14.09 -18.72
N LEU A 295 24.60 -14.11 -19.02
CA LEU A 295 23.75 -15.29 -18.81
C LEU A 295 24.13 -16.44 -19.75
N SER A 296 24.47 -16.14 -21.02
CA SER A 296 24.86 -17.15 -22.01
C SER A 296 26.25 -17.74 -21.74
N ASN A 297 27.18 -16.97 -21.16
CA ASN A 297 28.57 -17.41 -20.93
C ASN A 297 28.78 -18.22 -19.64
N ALA A 298 27.85 -18.16 -18.69
CA ALA A 298 28.01 -18.82 -17.39
C ALA A 298 27.89 -20.36 -17.43
N THR A 299 27.75 -20.95 -18.62
CA THR A 299 27.50 -22.37 -18.85
C THR A 299 28.64 -23.09 -19.58
N GLU A 300 29.80 -22.45 -19.75
CA GLU A 300 30.94 -23.03 -20.47
C GLU A 300 31.60 -24.22 -19.74
N GLU A 301 31.24 -24.50 -18.49
CA GLU A 301 31.67 -25.71 -17.75
C GLU A 301 30.73 -26.90 -18.05
N CYS A 302 31.29 -28.07 -18.42
CA CYS A 302 30.46 -29.27 -18.60
C CYS A 302 29.81 -29.70 -17.26
N LEU A 303 28.55 -30.13 -17.31
CA LEU A 303 27.79 -30.65 -16.16
C LEU A 303 28.04 -32.15 -15.98
N ALA A 304 28.61 -32.53 -14.85
CA ALA A 304 28.80 -33.95 -14.53
C ALA A 304 27.46 -34.68 -14.23
N ARG A 305 26.46 -33.95 -13.72
CA ARG A 305 25.13 -34.49 -13.36
C ARG A 305 24.03 -33.44 -13.52
N PHE A 306 22.84 -33.88 -13.95
CA PHE A 306 21.68 -33.03 -14.21
C PHE A 306 21.15 -32.29 -12.96
N ASP A 307 21.26 -32.90 -11.79
CA ASP A 307 20.80 -32.32 -10.52
C ASP A 307 21.58 -31.07 -10.08
N ARG A 308 22.74 -30.80 -10.71
CA ARG A 308 23.55 -29.59 -10.47
C ARG A 308 23.22 -28.39 -11.36
N ILE A 309 22.19 -28.50 -12.21
CA ILE A 309 21.78 -27.41 -13.10
C ILE A 309 21.48 -26.11 -12.33
N GLN A 310 21.01 -26.21 -11.08
CA GLN A 310 20.79 -25.05 -10.19
C GLN A 310 22.07 -24.27 -9.89
N GLU A 311 23.24 -24.92 -9.81
CA GLU A 311 24.53 -24.23 -9.60
C GLU A 311 24.92 -23.40 -10.82
N VAL A 312 24.67 -23.93 -12.03
CA VAL A 312 24.87 -23.20 -13.29
C VAL A 312 23.95 -21.98 -13.37
N HIS A 313 22.67 -22.16 -13.00
CA HIS A 313 21.72 -21.05 -12.91
C HIS A 313 22.13 -19.98 -11.90
N GLN A 314 22.65 -20.38 -10.74
CA GLN A 314 23.10 -19.43 -9.72
C GLN A 314 24.34 -18.66 -10.19
N LYS A 315 25.32 -19.32 -10.82
CA LYS A 315 26.49 -18.66 -11.43
C LYS A 315 26.09 -17.65 -12.51
N ALA A 316 25.16 -18.04 -13.39
CA ALA A 316 24.63 -17.16 -14.43
C ALA A 316 23.96 -15.92 -13.84
N LEU A 317 23.12 -16.12 -12.81
CA LEU A 317 22.46 -15.04 -12.10
C LEU A 317 23.46 -14.10 -11.41
N ASP A 318 24.52 -14.64 -10.80
CA ASP A 318 25.57 -13.85 -10.14
C ASP A 318 26.40 -13.03 -11.12
N ALA A 319 26.74 -13.61 -12.29
CA ALA A 319 27.44 -12.92 -13.37
C ALA A 319 26.58 -11.78 -13.93
N ALA A 320 25.32 -12.05 -14.27
CA ALA A 320 24.36 -11.05 -14.77
C ALA A 320 24.18 -9.89 -13.79
N ALA A 321 24.05 -10.19 -12.50
CA ALA A 321 23.88 -9.18 -11.45
C ALA A 321 25.15 -8.36 -11.17
N SER A 322 26.32 -8.78 -11.67
CA SER A 322 27.58 -8.03 -11.54
C SER A 322 27.74 -6.92 -12.59
N VAL A 323 27.09 -7.05 -13.75
CA VAL A 323 27.14 -6.09 -14.87
C VAL A 323 26.50 -4.77 -14.47
N TYR A 324 25.34 -4.82 -13.83
CA TYR A 324 24.67 -3.65 -13.28
C TYR A 324 23.92 -4.05 -12.01
N LYS A 325 23.99 -3.21 -10.97
CA LYS A 325 23.33 -3.47 -9.68
C LYS A 325 21.83 -3.26 -9.81
N PHE A 326 21.12 -4.25 -10.34
CA PHE A 326 19.68 -4.22 -10.38
C PHE A 326 19.08 -4.34 -8.99
N PRO A 327 17.93 -3.69 -8.75
CA PRO A 327 17.23 -3.88 -7.50
C PRO A 327 16.58 -5.26 -7.38
N VAL A 328 16.19 -5.91 -8.49
CA VAL A 328 15.52 -7.22 -8.48
C VAL A 328 15.79 -8.05 -9.74
N PHE A 329 16.27 -9.29 -9.58
CA PHE A 329 16.21 -10.34 -10.60
C PHE A 329 15.35 -11.51 -10.11
N TYR A 330 14.43 -11.97 -10.96
CA TYR A 330 13.84 -13.30 -10.84
C TYR A 330 14.32 -14.16 -11.99
N LEU A 331 14.82 -15.35 -11.65
CA LEU A 331 15.17 -16.39 -12.60
C LEU A 331 14.28 -17.59 -12.35
N VAL A 332 13.62 -18.07 -13.39
CA VAL A 332 12.90 -19.34 -13.30
C VAL A 332 13.53 -20.32 -14.29
N PRO A 333 14.46 -21.18 -13.84
CA PRO A 333 14.98 -22.27 -14.62
C PRO A 333 13.87 -23.18 -15.16
N ASN A 334 13.79 -23.30 -16.49
CA ASN A 334 12.95 -24.30 -17.13
C ASN A 334 13.78 -25.15 -18.11
N VAL A 335 13.44 -26.44 -18.18
CA VAL A 335 14.02 -27.40 -19.12
C VAL A 335 13.22 -27.50 -20.42
N VAL A 336 12.07 -26.84 -20.50
CA VAL A 336 11.16 -26.88 -21.66
C VAL A 336 10.94 -25.48 -22.20
N GLU A 337 11.09 -25.33 -23.53
CA GLU A 337 10.98 -24.04 -24.26
C GLU A 337 9.60 -23.38 -24.13
N ARG A 338 8.56 -24.20 -23.99
CA ARG A 338 7.16 -23.78 -23.92
C ARG A 338 6.40 -24.65 -22.94
N ASP A 339 6.55 -24.36 -21.66
CA ASP A 339 5.59 -24.87 -20.68
C ASP A 339 4.27 -24.11 -20.85
N ALA A 340 3.20 -24.83 -21.18
CA ALA A 340 1.89 -24.27 -21.43
C ALA A 340 1.27 -23.58 -20.21
N LYS A 341 1.83 -23.79 -19.00
CA LYS A 341 1.44 -23.13 -17.74
C LYS A 341 2.06 -21.75 -17.57
N TRP A 342 2.89 -21.31 -18.51
CA TRP A 342 3.58 -20.03 -18.46
C TRP A 342 2.79 -18.88 -19.05
N ALA A 343 2.78 -17.77 -18.33
CA ALA A 343 2.35 -16.48 -18.86
C ALA A 343 2.94 -15.33 -18.03
N VAL A 344 3.02 -14.16 -18.64
CA VAL A 344 3.46 -12.92 -18.00
C VAL A 344 2.57 -11.76 -18.43
N ASP A 345 2.27 -10.85 -17.49
CA ASP A 345 1.73 -9.52 -17.75
C ASP A 345 2.59 -8.48 -17.00
N ASN A 346 3.27 -7.63 -17.79
CA ASN A 346 4.21 -6.59 -17.32
C ASN A 346 3.56 -5.21 -17.15
N GLY A 347 2.24 -5.12 -17.32
CA GLY A 347 1.45 -3.91 -17.17
C GLY A 347 1.82 -2.71 -18.05
N LYS A 348 1.19 -1.57 -17.74
CA LYS A 348 1.17 -0.38 -18.62
C LYS A 348 2.55 0.27 -18.79
N PHE A 349 3.40 0.17 -17.78
CA PHE A 349 4.71 0.81 -17.78
C PHE A 349 5.80 0.01 -18.46
N ARG A 350 5.48 -1.16 -19.05
CA ARG A 350 6.47 -2.16 -19.43
C ARG A 350 7.44 -2.33 -18.27
N VAL A 351 7.07 -3.17 -17.30
CA VAL A 351 7.99 -3.65 -16.26
C VAL A 351 9.15 -4.48 -16.85
N ASP A 352 9.54 -4.18 -18.10
CA ASP A 352 10.56 -4.84 -18.89
C ASP A 352 11.93 -4.52 -18.27
N GLY A 353 12.31 -5.35 -17.29
CA GLY A 353 13.28 -6.35 -17.66
C GLY A 353 12.66 -7.26 -18.71
N ASP A 354 13.16 -7.13 -19.93
CA ASP A 354 12.86 -8.02 -21.06
C ASP A 354 12.64 -9.47 -20.56
N SER A 355 11.42 -10.01 -20.71
CA SER A 355 11.18 -11.44 -20.45
C SER A 355 11.65 -12.20 -21.69
N PHE A 356 12.95 -12.28 -21.87
CA PHE A 356 13.50 -13.13 -22.91
C PHE A 356 13.60 -14.56 -22.38
N VAL A 357 13.52 -15.49 -23.31
CA VAL A 357 13.85 -16.89 -23.06
C VAL A 357 15.23 -17.11 -23.64
N GLU A 358 16.26 -17.11 -22.80
CA GLU A 358 17.61 -17.43 -23.29
C GLU A 358 17.77 -18.94 -23.36
N LYS A 359 18.03 -19.48 -24.55
CA LYS A 359 18.34 -20.90 -24.74
C LYS A 359 19.85 -21.08 -24.60
N VAL A 360 20.25 -21.74 -23.53
CA VAL A 360 21.65 -22.09 -23.33
C VAL A 360 21.84 -23.59 -23.42
N ALA A 361 22.81 -24.01 -24.24
CA ALA A 361 23.20 -25.41 -24.36
C ALA A 361 24.24 -25.73 -23.30
N VAL A 362 23.88 -26.57 -22.33
CA VAL A 362 24.82 -27.06 -21.33
C VAL A 362 25.29 -28.45 -21.73
N GLU A 363 26.60 -28.62 -21.91
CA GLU A 363 27.19 -29.92 -22.25
C GLU A 363 27.29 -30.82 -21.01
N MET A 364 26.94 -32.09 -21.15
CA MET A 364 27.08 -33.09 -20.09
C MET A 364 28.45 -33.75 -20.17
N CYS A 365 29.21 -33.78 -19.08
CA CYS A 365 30.57 -34.34 -19.08
C CYS A 365 30.60 -35.84 -19.41
N ALA A 366 29.52 -36.57 -19.12
CA ALA A 366 29.47 -38.03 -19.25
C ALA A 366 29.39 -38.50 -20.71
N ASP A 367 28.66 -37.78 -21.55
CA ASP A 367 28.32 -38.23 -22.90
C ASP A 367 28.39 -37.12 -23.97
N LYS A 368 28.81 -35.91 -23.58
CA LYS A 368 28.84 -34.70 -24.43
C LYS A 368 27.47 -34.35 -25.04
N SER A 369 26.39 -34.87 -24.47
CA SER A 369 25.05 -34.45 -24.85
C SER A 369 24.83 -33.00 -24.43
N THR A 370 23.96 -32.29 -25.14
CA THR A 370 23.62 -30.91 -24.82
C THR A 370 22.19 -30.84 -24.30
N LEU A 371 22.02 -30.15 -23.18
CA LEU A 371 20.72 -29.84 -22.61
C LEU A 371 20.38 -28.39 -22.87
N SER A 372 19.18 -28.14 -23.42
CA SER A 372 18.68 -26.78 -23.57
C SER A 372 18.07 -26.29 -22.26
N VAL A 373 18.55 -25.15 -21.80
CA VAL A 373 18.13 -24.51 -20.57
C VAL A 373 17.55 -23.15 -20.92
N TYR A 374 16.37 -22.87 -20.37
CA TYR A 374 15.61 -21.66 -20.67
C TYR A 374 15.58 -20.75 -19.44
N TYR A 375 16.00 -19.51 -19.63
CA TYR A 375 16.00 -18.49 -18.59
C TYR A 375 14.84 -17.52 -18.82
N HIS A 376 13.86 -17.48 -17.93
CA HIS A 376 12.90 -16.39 -17.85
C HIS A 376 13.42 -15.35 -16.86
N VAL A 377 13.83 -14.20 -17.36
CA VAL A 377 14.40 -13.12 -16.56
C VAL A 377 13.36 -12.03 -16.36
N PHE A 378 13.13 -11.65 -15.11
CA PHE A 378 12.29 -10.49 -14.77
C PHE A 378 13.13 -9.50 -13.99
N VAL A 379 13.25 -8.28 -14.52
CA VAL A 379 14.00 -7.20 -13.87
C VAL A 379 13.02 -6.20 -13.29
N GLY A 380 13.05 -6.06 -11.96
CA GLY A 380 12.40 -4.95 -11.27
C GLY A 380 13.40 -3.84 -11.04
N LEU A 381 13.16 -2.65 -11.62
CA LEU A 381 13.94 -1.42 -11.47
C LEU A 381 13.58 -0.54 -10.28
#